data_AF-A0A9W3FW12-F1
#
_entry.id   AF-A0A9W3FW12-F1
#
_cell.length_a   1.000
_cell.length_b   1.000
_cell.length_c   1.000
_cell.angle_alpha   90.00
_cell.angle_beta   90.00
_cell.angle_gamma   90.00
#
_symmetry.space_group_name_H-M   'P 1'
#
loop_
_entity.id
_entity.type
_entity.pdbx_description
1 polymer ?
#
loop_
_entity_poly.entity_id
_entity_poly.type
_entity_poly.pdbx_seq_one_letter_code
_entity_poly.pdbx_strand_id
1 'polypeptide(L)'
;MAGYEYVSPEQLAGFDKYKYSALDTNPLSLYVMHPFWNTVVKVFPTWLAPNLITFSGFLLVVFNFLLMAYFDPDFYASAPGHKHVPDWVWIVVGILNFTAYTLDGVDGKQARRTNSSTPLGELFDHGLDSWSCVYFVVTVYSIFGRGSSGVSVFVLYLLLWVVLFSFILSHWEKYNTGILFLPWGYDISQVTISFVYIVTAIVGVEAWLCIMRDSSNEFIKLFQKL
;
A
#
# COMPACT_ATOMS: atom_id res chain seq x y z
N MET A 1 -32.19 -19.45 13.75
CA MET A 1 -30.99 -19.26 12.92
C MET A 1 -31.48 -19.12 11.48
N ALA A 2 -31.19 -18.00 10.83
CA ALA A 2 -31.62 -17.77 9.45
C ALA A 2 -30.95 -18.81 8.55
N GLY A 3 -31.75 -19.68 7.93
CA GLY A 3 -31.28 -20.78 7.05
C GLY A 3 -30.85 -20.30 5.66
N TYR A 4 -30.13 -19.17 5.60
CA TYR A 4 -29.59 -18.66 4.35
C TYR A 4 -28.14 -19.15 4.23
N GLU A 5 -27.90 -20.11 3.34
CA GLU A 5 -26.54 -20.46 2.93
C GLU A 5 -25.99 -19.31 2.08
N TYR A 6 -25.04 -18.55 2.65
CA TYR A 6 -24.38 -17.42 1.99
C TYR A 6 -23.51 -17.85 0.81
N VAL A 7 -23.11 -19.12 0.76
CA VAL A 7 -22.24 -19.69 -0.27
C VAL A 7 -22.83 -21.02 -0.71
N SER A 8 -23.16 -21.15 -2.00
CA SER A 8 -23.73 -22.38 -2.54
C SER A 8 -22.68 -23.50 -2.64
N PRO A 9 -23.11 -24.77 -2.69
CA PRO A 9 -22.21 -25.89 -2.97
C PRO A 9 -21.44 -25.74 -4.29
N GLU A 10 -22.03 -25.13 -5.33
CA GLU A 10 -21.30 -24.82 -6.57
C GLU A 10 -20.21 -23.78 -6.36
N GLN A 11 -20.44 -22.78 -5.50
CA GLN A 11 -19.42 -21.76 -5.17
C GLN A 11 -18.28 -22.34 -4.31
N LEU A 12 -18.56 -23.37 -3.50
CA LEU A 12 -17.56 -24.10 -2.71
C LEU A 12 -16.79 -25.15 -3.54
N ALA A 13 -17.32 -25.58 -4.68
CA ALA A 13 -16.71 -26.62 -5.49
C ALA A 13 -15.31 -26.18 -5.98
N GLY A 14 -14.27 -26.91 -5.59
CA GLY A 14 -12.88 -26.63 -5.98
C GLY A 14 -12.07 -25.82 -4.95
N PHE A 15 -12.70 -25.27 -3.89
CA PHE A 15 -11.97 -24.63 -2.78
C PHE A 15 -11.03 -25.61 -2.06
N ASP A 16 -11.42 -26.89 -1.99
CA ASP A 16 -10.64 -27.99 -1.45
C ASP A 16 -9.39 -28.33 -2.28
N LYS A 17 -9.38 -27.96 -3.56
CA LYS A 17 -8.26 -28.19 -4.50
C LYS A 17 -7.39 -26.96 -4.69
N TYR A 18 -7.80 -25.81 -4.17
CA TYR A 18 -7.09 -24.55 -4.34
C TYR A 18 -5.70 -24.61 -3.70
N LYS A 19 -4.68 -24.21 -4.48
CA LYS A 19 -3.31 -24.03 -3.99
C LYS A 19 -2.87 -22.62 -4.32
N TYR A 20 -2.37 -21.92 -3.30
CA TYR A 20 -1.74 -20.62 -3.48
C TYR A 20 -0.60 -20.73 -4.51
N SER A 21 -0.64 -19.88 -5.51
CA SER A 21 0.37 -19.78 -6.55
C SER A 21 0.58 -18.30 -6.87
N ALA A 22 1.74 -17.78 -6.50
CA ALA A 22 2.15 -16.42 -6.80
C ALA A 22 3.58 -16.43 -7.34
N LEU A 23 3.84 -15.57 -8.32
CA LEU A 23 5.16 -15.37 -8.90
C LEU A 23 5.61 -13.93 -8.61
N ASP A 24 6.73 -13.83 -7.91
CA ASP A 24 7.45 -12.58 -7.72
C ASP A 24 8.70 -12.56 -8.59
N THR A 25 8.89 -11.48 -9.35
CA THR A 25 10.08 -11.24 -10.17
C THR A 25 10.78 -9.93 -9.82
N ASN A 26 10.29 -9.21 -8.80
CA ASN A 26 10.82 -7.93 -8.39
C ASN A 26 12.18 -8.10 -7.69
N PRO A 27 13.28 -7.51 -8.21
CA PRO A 27 14.59 -7.61 -7.58
C PRO A 27 14.62 -7.10 -6.13
N LEU A 28 13.88 -6.02 -5.82
CA LEU A 28 13.80 -5.51 -4.44
C LEU A 28 13.22 -6.57 -3.51
N SER A 29 12.15 -7.22 -3.95
CA SER A 29 11.42 -8.21 -3.15
C SER A 29 12.22 -9.48 -3.00
N LEU A 30 12.78 -9.99 -4.09
CA LEU A 30 13.58 -11.22 -4.10
C LEU A 30 14.84 -11.11 -3.25
N TYR A 31 15.59 -10.02 -3.38
CA TYR A 31 16.93 -9.90 -2.79
C TYR A 31 16.96 -9.16 -1.44
N VAL A 32 15.95 -8.35 -1.12
CA VAL A 32 15.92 -7.55 0.13
C VAL A 32 14.74 -7.94 0.99
N MET A 33 13.52 -7.81 0.48
CA MET A 33 12.32 -7.89 1.32
C MET A 33 12.00 -9.33 1.75
N HIS A 34 12.09 -10.31 0.85
CA HIS A 34 11.88 -11.71 1.20
C HIS A 34 12.87 -12.22 2.25
N PRO A 35 14.20 -11.99 2.14
CA PRO A 35 15.15 -12.30 3.21
C PRO A 35 14.82 -11.59 4.55
N PHE A 36 14.44 -10.31 4.49
CA PHE A 36 14.04 -9.54 5.65
C PHE A 36 12.80 -10.14 6.34
N TRP A 37 11.71 -10.34 5.60
CA TRP A 37 10.46 -10.94 6.10
C TRP A 37 10.65 -12.38 6.59
N ASN A 38 11.51 -13.18 5.93
CA ASN A 38 11.88 -14.53 6.39
C ASN A 38 12.62 -14.51 7.73
N THR A 39 13.24 -13.39 8.09
CA THR A 39 13.85 -13.18 9.40
C THR A 39 12.81 -12.70 10.40
N VAL A 40 12.01 -11.70 10.02
CA VAL A 40 10.96 -11.12 10.87
C VAL A 40 9.90 -12.15 11.27
N VAL A 41 9.47 -13.03 10.35
CA VAL A 41 8.48 -14.08 10.65
C VAL A 41 8.90 -14.97 11.83
N LYS A 42 10.21 -15.15 12.07
CA LYS A 42 10.73 -16.00 13.15
C LYS A 42 10.51 -15.40 14.53
N VAL A 43 10.34 -14.07 14.61
CA VAL A 43 10.03 -13.35 15.86
C VAL A 43 8.60 -13.64 16.32
N PHE A 44 7.68 -13.87 15.37
CA PHE A 44 6.30 -14.17 15.71
C PHE A 44 6.15 -15.56 16.34
N PRO A 45 5.36 -15.69 17.42
CA PRO A 45 5.07 -16.98 18.01
C PRO A 45 4.16 -17.80 17.09
N THR A 46 4.29 -19.12 17.13
CA THR A 46 3.54 -20.02 16.23
C THR A 46 2.05 -20.13 16.54
N TRP A 47 1.60 -19.66 17.71
CA TRP A 47 0.18 -19.57 18.04
C TRP A 47 -0.51 -18.36 17.39
N LEU A 48 0.26 -17.38 16.91
CA LEU A 48 -0.30 -16.18 16.31
C LEU A 48 -0.85 -16.51 14.91
N ALA A 49 -2.15 -16.29 14.75
CA ALA A 49 -2.85 -16.51 13.49
C ALA A 49 -2.37 -15.54 12.40
N PRO A 50 -2.11 -16.00 11.16
CA PRO A 50 -1.73 -15.14 10.04
C PRO A 50 -2.73 -14.00 9.79
N ASN A 51 -4.03 -14.28 9.76
CA ASN A 51 -5.05 -13.26 9.53
C ASN A 51 -5.06 -12.16 10.60
N LEU A 52 -4.58 -12.44 11.83
CA LEU A 52 -4.43 -11.40 12.84
C LEU A 52 -3.24 -10.48 12.54
N ILE A 53 -2.17 -11.01 11.93
CA ILE A 53 -1.05 -10.21 11.41
C ILE A 53 -1.55 -9.30 10.29
N THR A 54 -2.24 -9.86 9.30
CA THR A 54 -2.90 -9.12 8.20
C THR A 54 -3.79 -8.00 8.73
N PHE A 55 -4.73 -8.33 9.63
CA PHE A 55 -5.68 -7.37 10.17
C PHE A 55 -4.99 -6.27 10.99
N SER A 56 -3.94 -6.61 11.73
CA SER A 56 -3.14 -5.63 12.47
C SER A 56 -2.44 -4.66 11.51
N GLY A 57 -1.85 -5.16 10.42
CA GLY A 57 -1.27 -4.32 9.36
C GLY A 57 -2.28 -3.37 8.76
N PHE A 58 -3.46 -3.88 8.39
CA PHE A 58 -4.56 -3.07 7.87
C PHE A 58 -4.99 -1.97 8.84
N LEU A 59 -5.13 -2.25 10.14
CA LEU A 59 -5.47 -1.24 11.14
C LEU A 59 -4.42 -0.13 11.26
N LEU A 60 -3.13 -0.45 11.06
CA LEU A 60 -2.09 0.58 11.00
C LEU A 60 -2.25 1.49 9.78
N VAL A 61 -2.62 0.95 8.62
CA VAL A 61 -2.92 1.73 7.41
C VAL A 61 -4.13 2.65 7.64
N VAL A 62 -5.21 2.13 8.24
CA VAL A 62 -6.39 2.92 8.60
C VAL A 62 -6.01 4.03 9.60
N PHE A 63 -5.21 3.71 10.61
CA PHE A 63 -4.75 4.70 11.58
C PHE A 63 -3.90 5.79 10.91
N ASN A 64 -3.00 5.43 9.99
CA ASN A 64 -2.24 6.41 9.20
C ASN A 64 -3.17 7.35 8.42
N PHE A 65 -4.17 6.81 7.74
CA PHE A 65 -5.16 7.60 7.02
C PHE A 65 -5.91 8.56 7.96
N LEU A 66 -6.40 8.08 9.10
CA LEU A 66 -7.12 8.90 10.07
C LEU A 66 -6.23 9.99 10.69
N LEU A 67 -4.97 9.66 10.97
CA LEU A 67 -3.98 10.61 11.48
C LEU A 67 -3.73 11.73 10.48
N MET A 68 -3.53 11.39 9.19
CA MET A 68 -3.37 12.38 8.13
C MET A 68 -4.64 13.17 7.88
N ALA A 69 -5.81 12.54 7.87
CA ALA A 69 -7.10 13.23 7.74
C ALA A 69 -7.35 14.22 8.89
N TYR A 70 -6.80 13.97 10.09
CA TYR A 70 -6.88 14.91 11.21
C TYR A 70 -5.98 16.14 11.02
N PHE A 71 -4.75 15.96 10.53
CA PHE A 71 -3.78 17.05 10.36
C PHE A 71 -3.91 17.81 9.03
N ASP A 72 -4.43 17.15 8.00
CA ASP A 72 -4.54 17.66 6.63
C ASP A 72 -5.88 17.23 5.96
N PRO A 73 -7.04 17.61 6.55
CA PRO A 73 -8.36 17.16 6.07
C PRO A 73 -8.68 17.60 4.64
N ASP A 74 -8.16 18.76 4.23
CA ASP A 74 -8.47 19.39 2.94
C ASP A 74 -7.29 19.34 1.94
N PHE A 75 -6.21 18.63 2.28
CA PHE A 75 -4.97 18.52 1.48
C PHE A 75 -4.22 19.84 1.25
N TYR A 76 -4.44 20.81 2.11
CA TYR A 76 -3.84 22.15 2.01
C TYR A 76 -2.59 22.28 2.87
N ALA A 77 -2.32 21.35 3.79
CA ALA A 77 -1.22 21.46 4.73
C ALA A 77 0.16 21.47 4.06
N SER A 78 0.28 21.03 2.81
CA SER A 78 1.55 21.11 2.07
C SER A 78 1.70 22.35 1.19
N ALA A 79 0.67 23.22 1.11
CA ALA A 79 0.74 24.44 0.32
C ALA A 79 1.40 25.61 1.10
N PRO A 80 2.10 26.52 0.39
CA PRO A 80 2.68 27.72 1.01
C PRO A 80 1.61 28.58 1.70
N GLY A 81 1.92 29.07 2.91
CA GLY A 81 1.02 29.94 3.68
C GLY A 81 -0.09 29.19 4.41
N HIS A 82 0.01 27.87 4.53
CA HIS A 82 -0.90 27.05 5.33
C HIS A 82 -0.17 26.41 6.52
N LYS A 83 -0.95 25.91 7.48
CA LYS A 83 -0.39 25.22 8.64
C LYS A 83 0.08 23.83 8.19
N HIS A 84 1.39 23.60 8.24
CA HIS A 84 1.98 22.31 7.89
C HIS A 84 1.66 21.22 8.90
N VAL A 85 1.64 19.97 8.40
CA VAL A 85 1.62 18.77 9.23
C VAL A 85 2.90 18.76 10.09
N PRO A 86 2.80 18.56 11.42
CA PRO A 86 3.99 18.54 12.29
C PRO A 86 4.98 17.44 11.90
N ASP A 87 6.28 17.73 11.98
CA ASP A 87 7.35 16.82 11.50
C ASP A 87 7.30 15.42 12.13
N TRP A 88 6.97 15.33 13.42
CA TRP A 88 6.87 14.04 14.10
C TRP A 88 5.76 13.16 13.51
N VAL A 89 4.70 13.75 12.95
CA VAL A 89 3.60 13.00 12.32
C VAL A 89 4.13 12.28 11.09
N TRP A 90 4.95 12.94 10.27
CA TRP A 90 5.57 12.31 9.11
C TRP A 90 6.47 11.14 9.51
N ILE A 91 7.25 11.26 10.60
CA ILE A 91 8.06 10.15 11.12
C ILE A 91 7.16 8.97 11.54
N VAL A 92 6.09 9.25 12.30
CA VAL A 92 5.14 8.22 12.74
C VAL A 92 4.49 7.54 11.54
N VAL A 93 3.99 8.29 10.57
CA VAL A 93 3.34 7.75 9.36
C VAL A 93 4.30 6.88 8.57
N GLY A 94 5.56 7.30 8.40
CA GLY A 94 6.59 6.50 7.72
C GLY A 94 6.89 5.18 8.43
N ILE A 95 7.04 5.19 9.75
CA ILE A 95 7.27 3.98 10.56
C ILE A 95 6.06 3.05 10.49
N LEU A 96 4.86 3.60 10.66
CA LEU A 96 3.62 2.82 10.63
C LEU A 96 3.35 2.23 9.26
N ASN A 97 3.63 2.96 8.17
CA ASN A 97 3.49 2.46 6.81
C ASN A 97 4.45 1.29 6.55
N PHE A 98 5.73 1.45 6.91
CA PHE A 98 6.71 0.37 6.76
C PHE A 98 6.37 -0.85 7.64
N THR A 99 5.84 -0.61 8.84
CA THR A 99 5.39 -1.67 9.73
C THR A 99 4.20 -2.42 9.13
N ALA A 100 3.18 -1.70 8.64
CA ALA A 100 2.03 -2.30 7.99
C ALA A 100 2.44 -3.16 6.79
N TYR A 101 3.27 -2.62 5.91
CA TYR A 101 3.87 -3.32 4.77
C TYR A 101 4.70 -4.55 5.20
N THR A 102 5.39 -4.47 6.34
CA THR A 102 6.12 -5.61 6.89
C THR A 102 5.18 -6.70 7.39
N LEU A 103 4.06 -6.34 8.03
CA LEU A 103 3.07 -7.31 8.52
C LEU A 103 2.40 -8.05 7.37
N ASP A 104 2.02 -7.32 6.32
CA ASP A 104 1.53 -7.85 5.04
C ASP A 104 2.52 -8.90 4.45
N GLY A 105 3.78 -8.52 4.21
CA GLY A 105 4.77 -9.46 3.64
C GLY A 105 5.13 -10.67 4.54
N VAL A 106 4.77 -10.64 5.84
CA VAL A 106 5.06 -11.69 6.81
C VAL A 106 3.90 -12.67 7.00
N ASP A 107 2.65 -12.28 6.79
CA ASP A 107 1.50 -13.10 7.13
C ASP A 107 1.46 -14.43 6.35
N GLY A 108 1.74 -14.43 5.05
CA GLY A 108 1.76 -15.62 4.23
C GLY A 108 2.94 -16.51 4.59
N LYS A 109 4.05 -15.91 5.03
CA LYS A 109 5.21 -16.65 5.55
C LYS A 109 4.86 -17.33 6.88
N GLN A 110 4.11 -16.64 7.74
CA GLN A 110 3.57 -17.23 8.95
C GLN A 110 2.61 -18.38 8.62
N ALA A 111 1.68 -18.19 7.68
CA ALA A 111 0.73 -19.21 7.25
C ALA A 111 1.41 -20.48 6.74
N ARG A 112 2.49 -20.34 5.96
CA ARG A 112 3.33 -21.46 5.52
C ARG A 112 4.08 -22.12 6.68
N ARG A 113 4.60 -21.33 7.62
CA ARG A 113 5.32 -21.82 8.81
C ARG A 113 4.42 -22.61 9.76
N THR A 114 3.14 -22.25 9.88
CA THR A 114 2.17 -22.87 10.78
C THR A 114 1.27 -23.90 10.08
N ASN A 115 1.50 -24.19 8.79
CA ASN A 115 0.63 -25.05 7.97
C ASN A 115 -0.85 -24.63 7.99
N SER A 116 -1.10 -23.31 7.99
CA SER A 116 -2.45 -22.72 8.08
C SER A 116 -2.79 -21.86 6.86
N SER A 117 -2.13 -22.08 5.72
CA SER A 117 -2.49 -21.45 4.44
C SER A 117 -3.85 -21.94 3.95
N THR A 118 -4.77 -21.02 3.68
CA THR A 118 -6.12 -21.34 3.20
C THR A 118 -6.57 -20.35 2.13
N PRO A 119 -7.50 -20.73 1.22
CA PRO A 119 -8.05 -19.81 0.23
C PRO A 119 -8.77 -18.63 0.87
N LEU A 120 -9.43 -18.86 2.01
CA LEU A 120 -10.12 -17.82 2.77
C LEU A 120 -9.12 -16.83 3.41
N GLY A 121 -8.00 -17.31 3.93
CA GLY A 121 -6.93 -16.45 4.46
C GLY A 121 -6.37 -15.53 3.39
N GLU A 122 -6.13 -16.06 2.20
CA GLU A 122 -5.70 -15.24 1.06
C GLU A 122 -6.76 -14.25 0.58
N LEU A 123 -8.03 -14.67 0.51
CA LEU A 123 -9.13 -13.75 0.19
C LEU A 123 -9.24 -12.61 1.21
N PHE A 124 -9.02 -12.92 2.49
CA PHE A 124 -9.02 -11.94 3.57
C PHE A 124 -7.89 -10.93 3.40
N ASP A 125 -6.67 -11.41 3.16
CA ASP A 125 -5.47 -10.63 2.90
C ASP A 125 -5.66 -9.65 1.73
N HIS A 126 -5.88 -10.18 0.53
CA HIS A 126 -6.07 -9.35 -0.66
C HIS A 126 -7.33 -8.46 -0.57
N GLY A 127 -8.34 -8.90 0.18
CA GLY A 127 -9.51 -8.09 0.48
C GLY A 127 -9.13 -6.81 1.22
N LEU A 128 -8.29 -6.90 2.24
CA LEU A 128 -7.80 -5.75 3.00
C LEU A 128 -6.80 -4.91 2.19
N ASP A 129 -5.99 -5.52 1.33
CA ASP A 129 -5.12 -4.77 0.41
C ASP A 129 -5.90 -3.87 -0.54
N SER A 130 -7.03 -4.36 -1.05
CA SER A 130 -7.88 -3.59 -1.96
C SER A 130 -8.41 -2.29 -1.32
N TRP A 131 -8.72 -2.32 -0.01
CA TRP A 131 -9.08 -1.13 0.76
C TRP A 131 -7.86 -0.27 1.07
N SER A 132 -6.74 -0.90 1.43
CA SER A 132 -5.48 -0.21 1.71
C SER A 132 -5.01 0.64 0.53
N CYS A 133 -5.27 0.21 -0.72
CA CYS A 133 -5.00 1.00 -1.92
C CYS A 133 -5.58 2.42 -1.86
N VAL A 134 -6.80 2.58 -1.31
CA VAL A 134 -7.47 3.89 -1.20
C VAL A 134 -6.78 4.74 -0.14
N TYR A 135 -6.59 4.19 1.05
CA TYR A 135 -5.96 4.89 2.18
C TYR A 135 -4.53 5.31 1.86
N PHE A 136 -3.79 4.44 1.19
CA PHE A 136 -2.44 4.69 0.73
C PHE A 136 -2.36 5.92 -0.17
N VAL A 137 -3.10 5.92 -1.29
CA VAL A 137 -3.02 7.01 -2.27
C VAL A 137 -3.43 8.36 -1.65
N VAL A 138 -4.45 8.36 -0.79
CA VAL A 138 -4.87 9.58 -0.10
C VAL A 138 -3.80 10.11 0.86
N THR A 139 -3.16 9.22 1.63
CA THR A 139 -2.09 9.59 2.58
C THR A 139 -0.84 10.08 1.86
N VAL A 140 -0.50 9.52 0.70
CA VAL A 140 0.62 9.99 -0.14
C VAL A 140 0.34 11.38 -0.70
N TYR A 141 -0.90 11.64 -1.10
CA TYR A 141 -1.29 12.90 -1.69
C TYR A 141 -1.06 14.09 -0.75
N SER A 142 -1.21 13.92 0.56
CA SER A 142 -0.89 14.94 1.56
C SER A 142 0.56 15.45 1.50
N ILE A 143 1.53 14.67 1.02
CA ILE A 143 2.93 15.15 0.87
C ILE A 143 3.02 16.27 -0.16
N PHE A 144 2.25 16.15 -1.24
CA PHE A 144 2.26 17.10 -2.36
C PHE A 144 1.20 18.19 -2.19
N GLY A 145 0.07 17.83 -1.57
CA GLY A 145 -1.08 18.69 -1.34
C GLY A 145 -1.76 19.19 -2.62
N ARG A 146 -2.87 19.88 -2.44
CA ARG A 146 -3.56 20.66 -3.48
C ARG A 146 -3.16 22.13 -3.40
N GLY A 147 -3.30 22.84 -4.51
CA GLY A 147 -3.05 24.29 -4.58
C GLY A 147 -2.29 24.66 -5.85
N SER A 148 -1.85 25.92 -5.93
CA SER A 148 -1.10 26.44 -7.08
C SER A 148 0.29 25.82 -7.23
N SER A 149 0.89 25.37 -6.12
CA SER A 149 2.20 24.70 -6.10
C SER A 149 2.12 23.18 -6.03
N GLY A 150 0.96 22.64 -5.66
CA GLY A 150 0.74 21.21 -5.43
C GLY A 150 0.19 20.48 -6.65
N VAL A 151 -0.34 19.29 -6.40
CA VAL A 151 -0.94 18.42 -7.42
C VAL A 151 -2.45 18.63 -7.42
N SER A 152 -3.10 18.68 -8.59
CA SER A 152 -4.56 18.90 -8.64
C SER A 152 -5.35 17.69 -8.11
N VAL A 153 -6.54 17.93 -7.58
CA VAL A 153 -7.44 16.86 -7.11
C VAL A 153 -7.86 15.92 -8.24
N PHE A 154 -7.89 16.42 -9.48
CA PHE A 154 -8.11 15.58 -10.65
C PHE A 154 -6.99 14.54 -10.85
N VAL A 155 -5.74 14.93 -10.65
CA VAL A 155 -4.61 13.99 -10.70
C VAL A 155 -4.68 12.97 -9.57
N LEU A 156 -5.08 13.37 -8.36
CA LEU A 156 -5.36 12.41 -7.27
C LEU A 156 -6.39 11.36 -7.71
N TYR A 157 -7.50 11.79 -8.31
CA TYR A 157 -8.54 10.87 -8.80
C TYR A 157 -7.99 9.91 -9.85
N LEU A 158 -7.18 10.40 -10.80
CA LEU A 158 -6.53 9.54 -11.79
C LEU A 158 -5.55 8.55 -11.14
N LEU A 159 -4.77 8.97 -10.15
CA LEU A 159 -3.86 8.08 -9.42
C LEU A 159 -4.61 6.98 -8.68
N LEU A 160 -5.74 7.30 -8.03
CA LEU A 160 -6.62 6.31 -7.40
C LEU A 160 -7.09 5.26 -8.42
N TRP A 161 -7.56 5.69 -9.59
CA TRP A 161 -7.98 4.77 -10.65
C TRP A 161 -6.84 3.91 -11.17
N VAL A 162 -5.65 4.48 -11.38
CA VAL A 162 -4.48 3.72 -11.83
C VAL A 162 -4.13 2.63 -10.83
N VAL A 163 -4.03 2.96 -9.53
CA VAL A 163 -3.69 1.98 -8.49
C VAL A 163 -4.75 0.89 -8.37
N LEU A 164 -6.03 1.26 -8.30
CA LEU A 164 -7.13 0.30 -8.20
C LEU A 164 -7.22 -0.58 -9.45
N PHE A 165 -7.05 -0.01 -10.65
CA PHE A 165 -7.07 -0.78 -11.88
C PHE A 165 -5.88 -1.73 -11.99
N SER A 166 -4.67 -1.29 -11.60
CA SER A 166 -3.51 -2.17 -11.50
C SER A 166 -3.73 -3.33 -10.53
N PHE A 167 -4.33 -3.06 -9.36
CA PHE A 167 -4.69 -4.10 -8.40
C PHE A 167 -5.70 -5.10 -8.99
N ILE A 168 -6.80 -4.61 -9.58
CA ILE A 168 -7.84 -5.44 -10.19
C ILE A 168 -7.28 -6.26 -11.35
N LEU A 169 -6.44 -5.68 -12.21
CA LEU A 169 -5.85 -6.38 -13.34
C LEU A 169 -4.97 -7.56 -12.89
N SER A 170 -4.17 -7.41 -11.84
CA SER A 170 -3.37 -8.53 -11.31
C SER A 170 -4.25 -9.70 -10.81
N HIS A 171 -5.39 -9.37 -10.20
CA HIS A 171 -6.36 -10.36 -9.72
C HIS A 171 -7.16 -10.99 -10.86
N TRP A 172 -7.48 -10.21 -11.89
CA TRP A 172 -8.09 -10.72 -13.10
C TRP A 172 -7.14 -11.65 -13.85
N GLU A 173 -5.86 -11.29 -13.98
CA GLU A 173 -4.84 -12.18 -14.55
C GLU A 173 -4.72 -13.47 -13.75
N LYS A 174 -4.68 -13.40 -12.42
CA LYS A 174 -4.72 -14.57 -11.55
C LYS A 174 -5.95 -15.44 -11.78
N TYR A 175 -7.14 -14.83 -11.90
CA TYR A 175 -8.38 -15.55 -12.17
C TYR A 175 -8.31 -16.37 -13.48
N ASN A 176 -7.67 -15.82 -14.51
CA ASN A 176 -7.54 -16.50 -15.81
C ASN A 176 -6.38 -17.51 -15.86
N THR A 177 -5.26 -17.24 -15.19
CA THR A 177 -4.02 -18.03 -15.30
C THR A 177 -3.80 -19.01 -14.15
N GLY A 178 -4.46 -18.78 -13.01
CA GLY A 178 -4.22 -19.50 -11.75
C GLY A 178 -2.95 -19.05 -11.01
N ILE A 179 -2.24 -18.02 -11.47
CA ILE A 179 -1.00 -17.51 -10.86
C ILE A 179 -1.15 -16.01 -10.58
N LEU A 180 -0.88 -15.59 -9.34
CA LEU A 180 -0.81 -14.16 -9.01
C LEU A 180 0.57 -13.60 -9.36
N PHE A 181 0.63 -12.75 -10.36
CA PHE A 181 1.85 -12.00 -10.67
C PHE A 181 1.91 -10.76 -9.77
N LEU A 182 2.91 -10.71 -8.90
CA LEU A 182 3.07 -9.59 -7.97
C LEU A 182 3.64 -8.36 -8.70
N PRO A 183 2.96 -7.20 -8.65
CA PRO A 183 3.41 -6.02 -9.36
C PRO A 183 4.62 -5.40 -8.67
N TRP A 184 5.71 -5.16 -9.43
CA TRP A 184 6.94 -4.55 -8.88
C TRP A 184 6.69 -3.20 -8.21
N GLY A 185 5.73 -2.44 -8.75
CA GLY A 185 5.34 -1.13 -8.23
C GLY A 185 4.89 -1.17 -6.78
N TYR A 186 4.33 -2.29 -6.30
CA TYR A 186 3.84 -2.41 -4.92
C TYR A 186 4.99 -2.26 -3.92
N ASP A 187 5.96 -3.18 -3.91
CA ASP A 187 7.06 -3.15 -2.94
C ASP A 187 7.94 -1.91 -3.07
N ILE A 188 8.22 -1.49 -4.31
CA ILE A 188 8.99 -0.27 -4.58
C ILE A 188 8.27 0.94 -3.97
N SER A 189 6.96 1.05 -4.18
CA SER A 189 6.17 2.17 -3.65
C SER A 189 6.16 2.16 -2.12
N GLN A 190 5.93 1.00 -1.48
CA GLN A 190 5.82 0.89 -0.02
C GLN A 190 7.13 1.22 0.70
N VAL A 191 8.27 0.74 0.18
CA VAL A 191 9.59 1.08 0.74
C VAL A 191 9.90 2.55 0.49
N THR A 192 9.71 3.03 -0.75
CA THR A 192 10.05 4.40 -1.12
C THR A 192 9.25 5.41 -0.32
N ILE A 193 7.93 5.24 -0.21
CA ILE A 193 7.07 6.21 0.44
C ILE A 193 7.28 6.27 1.95
N SER A 194 7.56 5.11 2.59
CA SER A 194 7.93 5.07 4.01
C SER A 194 9.16 5.92 4.28
N PHE A 195 10.14 5.88 3.37
CA PHE A 195 11.32 6.74 3.44
C PHE A 195 11.01 8.20 3.12
N VAL A 196 10.20 8.48 2.09
CA VAL A 196 9.77 9.84 1.74
C VAL A 196 9.08 10.53 2.92
N TYR A 197 8.24 9.83 3.68
CA TYR A 197 7.64 10.40 4.90
C TYR A 197 8.70 10.83 5.90
N ILE A 198 9.67 9.97 6.21
CA ILE A 198 10.75 10.28 7.16
C ILE A 198 11.62 11.43 6.65
N VAL A 199 11.93 11.46 5.35
CA VAL A 199 12.69 12.56 4.73
C VAL A 199 11.90 13.87 4.79
N THR A 200 10.59 13.83 4.55
CA THR A 200 9.71 15.01 4.62
C THR A 200 9.77 15.66 6.00
N ALA A 201 9.89 14.89 7.07
CA ALA A 201 10.07 15.40 8.43
C ALA A 201 11.38 16.20 8.63
N ILE A 202 12.39 15.95 7.79
CA ILE A 202 13.73 16.56 7.91
C ILE A 202 13.86 17.77 6.98
N VAL A 203 13.39 17.63 5.75
CA VAL A 203 13.61 18.65 4.70
C VAL A 203 12.41 19.57 4.47
N GLY A 204 11.25 19.24 5.06
CA GLY A 204 9.99 19.93 4.82
C GLY A 204 9.31 19.51 3.52
N VAL A 205 8.03 19.85 3.41
CA VAL A 205 7.20 19.56 2.22
C VAL A 205 7.58 20.41 1.02
N GLU A 206 8.20 21.56 1.27
CA GLU A 206 8.62 22.55 0.27
C GLU A 206 9.71 22.01 -0.66
N ALA A 207 10.54 21.08 -0.17
CA ALA A 207 11.54 20.41 -0.99
C ALA A 207 10.90 19.68 -2.18
N TRP A 208 9.75 19.03 -1.95
CA TRP A 208 9.02 18.31 -2.99
C TRP A 208 8.36 19.27 -3.99
N LEU A 209 7.83 20.40 -3.51
CA LEU A 209 7.27 21.44 -4.37
C LEU A 209 8.32 22.04 -5.32
N CYS A 210 9.54 22.25 -4.83
CA CYS A 210 10.65 22.76 -5.62
C CYS A 210 10.99 21.80 -6.78
N ILE A 211 11.14 20.50 -6.48
CA ILE A 211 11.44 19.46 -7.47
C ILE A 211 10.34 19.38 -8.55
N MET A 212 9.06 19.45 -8.16
CA MET A 212 7.94 19.43 -9.10
C MET A 212 7.93 20.68 -10.01
N ARG A 213 8.24 21.86 -9.46
CA ARG A 213 8.32 23.10 -10.23
C ARG A 213 9.44 23.07 -11.25
N ASP A 214 10.62 22.59 -10.88
CA ASP A 214 11.76 22.49 -11.80
C ASP A 214 11.49 21.49 -12.92
N SER A 215 10.88 20.35 -12.59
CA SER A 215 10.49 19.33 -13.58
C SER A 215 9.47 19.85 -14.59
N SER A 216 8.47 20.62 -14.14
CA SER A 216 7.46 21.20 -15.04
C SER A 216 8.07 22.28 -15.96
N ASN A 217 8.98 23.09 -15.45
CA ASN A 217 9.70 24.09 -16.24
C ASN A 217 10.57 23.45 -17.33
N GLU A 218 11.29 22.36 -17.03
CA GLU A 218 12.09 21.65 -18.03
C GLU A 218 11.22 20.99 -19.11
N PHE A 219 10.08 20.40 -18.73
CA PHE A 219 9.12 19.88 -19.70
C PHE A 219 8.60 20.97 -20.64
N ILE A 220 8.19 22.13 -20.11
CA ILE A 220 7.74 23.27 -20.93
C ILE A 220 8.83 23.74 -21.90
N LYS A 221 10.09 23.82 -21.44
CA LYS A 221 11.23 24.18 -22.30
C LYS A 221 11.45 23.17 -23.42
N LEU A 222 11.22 21.88 -23.18
CA LEU A 222 11.34 20.84 -24.20
C LEU A 222 10.27 21.02 -25.30
N PHE A 223 9.02 21.32 -24.92
CA PHE A 223 7.94 21.54 -25.88
C PHE A 223 8.04 22.87 -26.64
N GLN A 224 8.63 23.90 -26.05
CA GLN A 224 8.91 25.16 -26.75
C GLN A 224 10.05 25.04 -27.77
N LYS A 225 10.82 23.95 -27.76
CA LYS A 225 11.88 23.66 -28.73
C LYS A 225 11.45 22.74 -29.88
N LEU A 226 10.19 22.26 -29.86
CA LEU A 226 9.55 21.48 -30.92
C LEU A 226 8.66 22.39 -31.76
#